data_AF-A0A0F9CWH1-F1
#
_entry.id   AF-A0A0F9CWH1-F1
#
_cell.length_a   1.000
_cell.length_b   1.000
_cell.length_c   1.000
_cell.angle_alpha   90.00
_cell.angle_beta   90.00
_cell.angle_gamma   90.00
#
_symmetry.space_group_name_H-M   'P 1'
#
loop_
_entity.id
_entity.type
_entity.pdbx_description
1 polymer ?
#
loop_
_entity_poly.entity_id
_entity_poly.type
_entity_poly.pdbx_seq_one_letter_code
_entity_poly.pdbx_strand_id
1 'polypeptide(L)'
;LDGFDVIHASPPCQSYSRALRHLARAEPKLIEPLRERLLRAGVPYIIENVLGAPLIDPIMLCGTMFGLNIWRHRLFEIVGVEDIMVPACRHDGMPLNPWRTSSRRAWELKHGKEIAYEQLWRNEMGVTWMHKTEAREAIPPAFTECIGRAMIHAAVA
;
A
#
# COMPACT_ATOMS: atom_id res chain seq x y z
N LEU A 1 -16.01 -1.37 17.69
CA LEU A 1 -15.83 -1.61 16.24
C LEU A 1 -16.44 -2.98 16.01
N ASP A 2 -17.76 -3.06 16.15
CA ASP A 2 -18.40 -4.33 16.53
C ASP A 2 -19.03 -4.97 15.30
N GLY A 3 -19.10 -6.31 15.28
CA GLY A 3 -19.71 -7.08 14.19
C GLY A 3 -18.82 -7.30 12.97
N PHE A 4 -17.49 -7.19 13.11
CA PHE A 4 -16.52 -7.53 12.06
C PHE A 4 -15.62 -8.67 12.52
N ASP A 5 -15.34 -9.63 11.63
CA ASP A 5 -14.40 -10.72 11.91
C ASP A 5 -12.93 -10.30 11.74
N VAL A 6 -12.68 -9.36 10.82
CA VAL A 6 -11.35 -8.80 10.52
C VAL A 6 -11.48 -7.32 10.17
N ILE A 7 -10.53 -6.49 10.58
CA ILE A 7 -10.52 -5.05 10.27
C ILE A 7 -9.24 -4.66 9.52
N HIS A 8 -9.37 -4.14 8.30
CA HIS A 8 -8.28 -3.47 7.58
C HIS A 8 -8.43 -1.96 7.67
N ALA A 9 -7.37 -1.24 8.04
CA ALA A 9 -7.37 0.21 8.09
C ALA A 9 -6.07 0.83 7.55
N SER A 10 -6.21 1.89 6.76
CA SER A 10 -5.11 2.66 6.17
C SER A 10 -5.20 4.12 6.62
N PRO A 11 -4.73 4.46 7.84
CA PRO A 11 -4.84 5.83 8.33
C PRO A 11 -3.99 6.80 7.48
N PRO A 12 -4.37 8.09 7.40
CA PRO A 12 -3.66 9.10 6.62
C PRO A 12 -2.14 9.10 6.85
N CYS A 13 -1.37 9.11 5.76
CA CYS A 13 0.08 8.93 5.79
C CYS A 13 0.89 10.23 5.68
N GLN A 14 0.23 11.38 5.48
CA GLN A 14 0.88 12.64 5.10
C GLN A 14 1.89 13.12 6.16
N SER A 15 1.59 12.90 7.45
CA SER A 15 2.47 13.24 8.58
C SER A 15 3.66 12.28 8.76
N TYR A 16 3.65 11.12 8.07
CA TYR A 16 4.69 10.10 8.14
C TYR A 16 5.54 10.03 6.86
N SER A 17 5.04 10.53 5.73
CA SER A 17 5.76 10.53 4.45
C SER A 17 6.96 11.48 4.44
N ARG A 18 8.17 10.95 4.25
CA ARG A 18 9.40 11.76 4.08
C ARG A 18 9.33 12.72 2.90
N ALA A 19 8.66 12.31 1.81
CA ALA A 19 8.56 13.10 0.58
C ALA A 19 7.63 14.31 0.72
N LEU A 20 6.62 14.23 1.59
CA LEU A 20 5.62 15.29 1.78
C LEU A 20 5.86 16.12 3.06
N ARG A 21 6.92 15.84 3.84
CA ARG A 21 7.22 16.52 5.11
C ARG A 21 7.27 18.06 5.01
N HIS A 22 7.59 18.60 3.84
CA HIS A 22 7.69 20.04 3.57
C HIS A 22 6.37 20.67 3.08
N LEU A 23 5.38 19.85 2.69
CA LEU A 23 4.05 20.27 2.23
C LEU A 23 2.95 19.87 3.22
N ALA A 24 3.25 18.96 4.14
CA ALA A 24 2.32 18.47 5.14
C ALA A 24 1.97 19.60 6.10
N ARG A 25 0.70 20.03 6.09
CA ARG A 25 0.09 20.58 7.31
C ARG A 25 0.21 19.53 8.41
N ALA A 26 0.38 19.95 9.66
CA ALA A 26 0.48 19.03 10.78
C ALA A 26 -0.86 18.30 10.97
N GLU A 27 -1.05 17.21 10.21
CA GLU A 27 -2.19 16.31 10.35
C GLU A 27 -1.97 15.38 11.55
N PRO A 28 -3.04 15.00 12.28
CA PRO A 28 -2.93 14.09 13.41
C PRO A 28 -2.25 12.78 13.02
N LYS A 29 -1.36 12.31 13.89
CA LYS A 29 -0.73 10.99 13.78
C LYS A 29 -1.73 9.92 14.26
N LEU A 30 -2.42 9.29 13.32
CA LEU A 30 -3.57 8.43 13.63
C LEU A 30 -3.27 6.94 13.81
N ILE A 31 -2.03 6.47 13.59
CA ILE A 31 -1.69 5.05 13.71
C ILE A 31 -1.90 4.55 15.16
N GLU A 32 -1.37 5.26 16.16
CA GLU A 32 -1.50 4.85 17.57
C GLU A 32 -2.96 4.84 18.06
N PRO A 33 -3.74 5.93 17.94
CA PRO A 33 -5.13 5.91 18.39
C PRO A 33 -6.00 4.92 17.60
N LEU A 34 -5.65 4.63 16.34
CA LEU A 34 -6.29 3.56 15.58
C LEU A 34 -5.97 2.20 16.18
N ARG A 35 -4.68 1.91 16.44
CA ARG A 35 -4.24 0.64 17.04
C ARG A 35 -4.93 0.38 18.37
N GLU A 36 -5.02 1.38 19.25
CA GLU A 36 -5.75 1.23 20.51
C GLU A 36 -7.22 0.83 20.32
N ARG A 37 -7.89 1.36 19.29
CA ARG A 37 -9.28 0.99 18.97
C ARG A 37 -9.38 -0.44 18.42
N LEU A 38 -8.41 -0.86 17.61
CA LEU A 38 -8.34 -2.22 17.06
C LEU A 38 -8.06 -3.26 18.16
N LEU A 39 -7.14 -2.96 19.08
CA LEU A 39 -6.87 -3.79 20.26
C LEU A 39 -8.12 -3.95 21.13
N ARG A 40 -8.87 -2.86 21.35
CA ARG A 40 -10.16 -2.92 22.07
C ARG A 40 -11.24 -3.68 21.31
N ALA A 41 -11.19 -3.72 19.98
CA ALA A 41 -12.12 -4.51 19.17
C ALA A 41 -11.89 -6.02 19.34
N GLY A 42 -10.65 -6.43 19.65
CA GLY A 42 -10.33 -7.82 19.98
C GLY A 42 -10.42 -8.79 18.80
N VAL A 43 -10.36 -8.28 17.57
CA VAL A 43 -10.42 -9.07 16.33
C VAL A 43 -9.12 -8.91 15.53
N PRO A 44 -8.75 -9.88 14.68
CA PRO A 44 -7.65 -9.74 13.74
C PRO A 44 -7.72 -8.42 12.97
N TYR A 45 -6.56 -7.80 12.76
CA TYR A 45 -6.51 -6.51 12.10
C TYR A 45 -5.28 -6.32 11.23
N ILE A 46 -5.40 -5.37 10.30
CA ILE A 46 -4.33 -4.91 9.42
C ILE A 46 -4.25 -3.39 9.50
N ILE A 47 -3.05 -2.86 9.75
CA ILE A 47 -2.76 -1.43 9.58
C ILE A 47 -1.77 -1.27 8.42
N GLU A 48 -2.20 -0.62 7.35
CA GLU A 48 -1.36 -0.29 6.20
C GLU A 48 -0.81 1.14 6.31
N ASN A 49 0.47 1.31 5.94
CA ASN A 49 1.02 2.65 5.78
C ASN A 49 2.30 2.70 4.90
N VAL A 50 2.84 3.91 4.75
CA VAL A 50 4.10 4.17 4.02
C VAL A 50 5.33 3.68 4.78
N LEU A 51 6.44 3.49 4.04
CA LEU A 51 7.75 3.24 4.64
C LEU A 51 8.12 4.31 5.67
N GLY A 52 8.57 3.88 6.85
CA GLY A 52 8.98 4.75 7.97
C GLY A 52 7.84 5.14 8.91
N ALA A 53 6.60 4.68 8.66
CA ALA A 53 5.54 4.76 9.63
C ALA A 53 5.84 3.89 10.88
N PRO A 54 5.39 4.28 12.08
CA PRO A 54 5.60 3.54 13.34
C PRO A 54 4.65 2.34 13.46
N LEU A 55 4.78 1.40 12.52
CA LEU A 55 4.11 0.11 12.54
C LEU A 55 4.95 -0.91 13.32
N ILE A 56 4.28 -1.84 13.99
CA ILE A 56 4.92 -2.90 14.78
C ILE A 56 5.13 -4.12 13.89
N ASP A 57 6.38 -4.58 13.82
CA ASP A 57 6.83 -5.74 13.05
C ASP A 57 6.15 -5.90 11.65
N PRO A 58 6.18 -4.85 10.80
CA PRO A 58 5.41 -4.88 9.58
C PRO A 58 6.10 -5.71 8.50
N ILE A 59 5.30 -6.40 7.69
CA ILE A 59 5.77 -6.90 6.39
C ILE A 59 5.73 -5.78 5.35
N MET A 60 6.59 -5.86 4.33
CA MET A 60 6.58 -4.93 3.20
C MET A 60 6.14 -5.62 1.92
N LEU A 61 5.13 -5.06 1.26
CA LEU A 61 4.71 -5.49 -0.07
C LEU A 61 5.13 -4.48 -1.14
N CYS A 62 5.53 -5.01 -2.31
CA CYS A 62 5.83 -4.25 -3.51
C CYS A 62 5.00 -4.76 -4.68
N GLY A 63 4.52 -3.88 -5.57
CA GLY A 63 3.77 -4.28 -6.75
C GLY A 63 4.49 -5.31 -7.62
N THR A 64 5.82 -5.18 -7.75
CA THR A 64 6.66 -6.12 -8.51
C THR A 64 6.69 -7.54 -7.96
N MET A 65 6.34 -7.74 -6.68
CA MET A 65 6.19 -9.07 -6.09
C MET A 65 5.02 -9.84 -6.72
N PHE A 66 4.04 -9.11 -7.25
CA PHE A 66 2.80 -9.64 -7.84
C PHE A 66 2.81 -9.54 -9.37
N GLY A 67 3.98 -9.37 -9.98
CA GLY A 67 4.13 -9.23 -11.43
C GLY A 67 3.64 -7.89 -12.00
N LEU A 68 3.31 -6.93 -11.15
CA LEU A 68 2.84 -5.61 -11.58
C LEU A 68 4.03 -4.70 -11.92
N ASN A 69 3.90 -3.87 -12.97
CA ASN A 69 4.94 -2.94 -13.37
C ASN A 69 4.95 -1.64 -12.53
N ILE A 70 4.84 -1.77 -11.20
CA ILE A 70 4.73 -0.65 -10.26
C ILE A 70 5.66 -0.81 -9.06
N TRP A 71 6.43 0.24 -8.81
CA TRP A 71 7.23 0.39 -7.60
C TRP A 71 6.42 1.13 -6.54
N ARG A 72 5.62 0.37 -5.80
CA ARG A 72 4.88 0.86 -4.65
C ARG A 72 5.18 0.00 -3.44
N HIS A 73 6.03 0.49 -2.54
CA HIS A 73 6.29 -0.14 -1.25
C HIS A 73 5.26 0.33 -0.23
N ARG A 74 4.64 -0.62 0.46
CA ARG A 74 3.74 -0.39 1.60
C ARG A 74 4.00 -1.39 2.70
N LEU A 75 3.91 -0.89 3.92
CA LEU A 75 4.08 -1.65 5.14
C LEU A 75 2.71 -2.08 5.67
N PHE A 76 2.66 -3.27 6.24
CA PHE A 76 1.45 -3.85 6.82
C PHE A 76 1.80 -4.42 8.20
N GLU A 77 1.27 -3.80 9.26
CA GLU A 77 1.18 -4.41 10.59
C GLU A 77 -0.02 -5.35 10.58
N ILE A 78 0.20 -6.64 10.85
CA ILE A 78 -0.80 -7.68 10.68
C ILE A 78 -0.90 -8.46 11.99
N VAL A 79 -2.11 -8.56 12.53
CA VAL A 79 -2.42 -9.34 13.74
C VAL A 79 -3.46 -10.39 13.41
N GLY A 80 -3.21 -11.64 13.81
CA GLY A 80 -4.09 -12.79 13.58
C GLY A 80 -3.63 -13.76 12.49
N VAL A 81 -2.49 -13.49 11.84
CA VAL A 81 -1.85 -14.38 10.87
C VAL A 81 -0.34 -14.32 11.08
N GLU A 82 0.30 -15.48 11.05
CA GLU A 82 1.76 -15.63 11.06
C GLU A 82 2.26 -16.11 9.69
N ASP A 83 3.55 -15.91 9.40
CA ASP A 83 4.26 -16.50 8.25
C ASP A 83 3.69 -16.20 6.85
N ILE A 84 3.29 -14.95 6.59
CA ILE A 84 2.95 -14.52 5.23
C ILE A 84 4.21 -14.47 4.36
N MET A 85 4.43 -15.54 3.60
CA MET A 85 5.55 -15.65 2.66
C MET A 85 5.27 -14.85 1.40
N VAL A 86 6.11 -13.82 1.16
CA VAL A 86 6.07 -13.03 -0.07
C VAL A 86 7.41 -13.08 -0.81
N PRO A 87 7.40 -13.07 -2.15
CA PRO A 87 8.64 -13.10 -2.92
C PRO A 87 9.42 -11.80 -2.74
N ALA A 88 10.72 -11.83 -3.03
CA ALA A 88 11.53 -10.61 -3.05
C ALA A 88 11.05 -9.62 -4.12
N CYS A 89 11.16 -8.32 -3.82
CA CYS A 89 10.87 -7.27 -4.80
C CYS A 89 11.89 -7.28 -5.95
N ARG A 90 11.45 -6.94 -7.17
CA ARG A 90 12.29 -6.92 -8.38
C ARG A 90 12.13 -5.59 -9.11
N HIS A 91 13.14 -4.72 -9.05
CA HIS A 91 13.09 -3.36 -9.62
C HIS A 91 14.04 -3.15 -10.81
N ASP A 92 14.66 -4.21 -11.30
CA ASP A 92 15.55 -4.24 -12.46
C ASP A 92 14.86 -3.77 -13.76
N GLY A 93 13.58 -4.09 -13.94
CA GLY A 93 12.76 -3.67 -15.08
C GLY A 93 12.36 -2.19 -15.10
N MET A 94 12.86 -1.36 -14.19
CA MET A 94 12.49 0.04 -14.01
C MET A 94 10.97 0.27 -13.92
N PRO A 95 10.29 -0.38 -12.95
CA PRO A 95 8.86 -0.26 -12.75
C PRO A 95 8.41 1.19 -12.51
N LEU A 96 7.13 1.46 -12.81
CA LEU A 96 6.55 2.79 -12.67
C LEU A 96 6.63 3.26 -11.22
N ASN A 97 7.13 4.46 -11.03
CA ASN A 97 7.16 5.12 -9.73
C ASN A 97 6.74 6.59 -9.89
N PRO A 98 5.52 6.98 -9.49
CA PRO A 98 5.01 8.33 -9.69
C PRO A 98 5.81 9.39 -8.92
N TRP A 99 6.61 8.97 -7.94
CA TRP A 99 7.46 9.85 -7.14
C TRP A 99 8.89 9.99 -7.68
N ARG A 100 9.26 9.23 -8.72
CA ARG A 100 10.56 9.35 -9.39
C ARG A 100 10.40 9.94 -10.79
N THR A 101 10.82 11.19 -10.96
CA THR A 101 10.82 11.87 -12.26
C THR A 101 11.55 11.09 -13.35
N SER A 102 12.61 10.35 -12.99
CA SER A 102 13.34 9.48 -13.92
C SER A 102 12.48 8.34 -14.46
N SER A 103 11.61 7.74 -13.63
CA SER A 103 10.68 6.68 -14.04
C SER A 103 9.69 7.21 -15.08
N ARG A 104 9.10 8.39 -14.82
CA ARG A 104 8.23 9.08 -15.78
C ARG A 104 8.94 9.39 -17.10
N ARG A 105 10.14 9.98 -17.05
CA ARG A 105 10.92 10.30 -18.26
C ARG A 105 11.30 9.05 -19.05
N ALA A 106 11.76 8.00 -18.38
CA ALA A 106 12.12 6.74 -19.02
C ALA A 106 10.92 6.09 -19.72
N TRP A 107 9.74 6.16 -19.10
CA TRP A 107 8.51 5.66 -19.71
C TRP A 107 8.10 6.48 -20.94
N GLU A 108 8.08 7.82 -20.82
CA GLU A 108 7.75 8.72 -21.93
C GLU A 108 8.72 8.56 -23.12
N LEU A 109 10.00 8.27 -22.86
CA LEU A 109 10.99 7.97 -23.90
C LEU A 109 10.73 6.62 -24.59
N LYS A 110 10.26 5.61 -23.84
CA LYS A 110 10.07 4.25 -24.36
C LYS A 110 8.73 4.09 -25.11
N HIS A 111 7.68 4.80 -24.70
CA HIS A 111 6.31 4.57 -25.22
C HIS A 111 5.65 5.84 -25.78
N GLY A 112 6.37 6.97 -25.83
CA GLY A 112 5.81 8.24 -26.26
C GLY A 112 4.91 8.89 -25.19
N LYS A 113 4.16 9.91 -25.60
CA LYS A 113 3.28 10.71 -24.71
C LYS A 113 1.79 10.54 -25.02
N GLU A 114 1.43 9.56 -25.84
CA GLU A 114 0.04 9.32 -26.26
C GLU A 114 -0.86 8.92 -25.09
N ILE A 115 -0.32 8.10 -24.17
CA ILE A 115 -1.02 7.73 -22.93
C ILE A 115 -0.46 8.56 -21.77
N ALA A 116 -1.35 9.19 -21.02
CA ALA A 116 -0.95 9.94 -19.83
C ALA A 116 -0.37 8.99 -18.76
N TYR A 117 0.76 9.35 -18.16
CA TYR A 117 1.43 8.55 -17.13
C TYR A 117 0.50 8.14 -15.97
N GLU A 118 -0.42 9.01 -15.55
CA GLU A 118 -1.42 8.70 -14.51
C GLU A 118 -2.46 7.67 -14.96
N GLN A 119 -2.79 7.62 -16.24
CA GLN A 119 -3.68 6.58 -16.78
C GLN A 119 -2.98 5.22 -16.75
N LEU A 120 -1.72 5.19 -17.20
CA LEU A 120 -0.90 3.98 -17.11
C LEU A 120 -0.74 3.50 -15.66
N TRP A 121 -0.41 4.40 -14.74
CA TRP A 121 -0.31 4.06 -13.31
C TRP A 121 -1.58 3.37 -12.79
N ARG A 122 -2.75 3.90 -13.14
CA ARG A 122 -4.04 3.30 -12.76
C ARG A 122 -4.27 1.92 -13.39
N ASN A 123 -3.88 1.76 -14.65
CA ASN A 123 -3.98 0.47 -15.34
C ASN A 123 -3.12 -0.59 -14.64
N GLU A 124 -1.86 -0.28 -14.35
CA GLU A 124 -0.92 -1.21 -13.70
C GLU A 124 -1.24 -1.46 -12.23
N MET A 125 -1.81 -0.48 -11.53
CA MET A 125 -2.34 -0.65 -10.17
C MET A 125 -3.64 -1.47 -10.14
N GLY A 126 -4.30 -1.67 -11.28
CA GLY A 126 -5.61 -2.34 -11.36
C GLY A 126 -6.77 -1.52 -10.78
N VAL A 127 -6.70 -0.17 -10.87
CA VAL A 127 -7.69 0.76 -10.28
C VAL A 127 -8.20 1.77 -11.32
N THR A 128 -8.51 1.29 -12.52
CA THR A 128 -8.89 2.14 -13.67
C THR A 128 -10.13 3.00 -13.43
N TRP A 129 -11.01 2.59 -12.50
CA TRP A 129 -12.20 3.33 -12.09
C TRP A 129 -11.91 4.56 -11.23
N MET A 130 -10.71 4.68 -10.64
CA MET A 130 -10.35 5.79 -9.75
C MET A 130 -9.88 7.01 -10.54
N HIS A 131 -10.09 8.20 -9.98
CA HIS A 131 -9.44 9.43 -10.43
C HIS A 131 -7.94 9.41 -10.08
N LYS A 132 -7.12 10.23 -10.77
CA LYS A 132 -5.66 10.28 -10.57
C LYS A 132 -5.24 10.54 -9.13
N THR A 133 -5.99 11.35 -8.39
CA THR A 133 -5.67 11.70 -7.00
C THR A 133 -5.96 10.54 -6.06
N GLU A 134 -7.08 9.84 -6.27
CA GLU A 134 -7.47 8.65 -5.48
C GLU A 134 -6.47 7.51 -5.70
N ALA A 135 -6.08 7.26 -6.96
CA ALA A 135 -5.13 6.22 -7.30
C ALA A 135 -3.71 6.43 -6.73
N ARG A 136 -3.35 7.65 -6.34
CA ARG A 136 -2.08 7.93 -5.67
C ARG A 136 -2.10 7.54 -4.19
N GLU A 137 -3.26 7.63 -3.56
CA GLU A 137 -3.51 7.20 -2.18
C GLU A 137 -3.75 5.68 -2.10
N ALA A 138 -4.38 5.07 -3.10
CA ALA A 138 -4.73 3.65 -3.14
C ALA A 138 -3.53 2.68 -3.16
N ILE A 139 -3.74 1.42 -2.78
CA ILE A 139 -2.81 0.29 -2.96
C ILE A 139 -3.36 -0.67 -4.03
N PRO A 140 -2.51 -1.50 -4.68
CA PRO A 140 -3.00 -2.49 -5.64
C PRO A 140 -3.89 -3.52 -4.95
N PRO A 141 -5.02 -3.93 -5.55
CA PRO A 141 -5.87 -4.99 -5.00
C PRO A 141 -5.13 -6.29 -4.68
N ALA A 142 -4.04 -6.59 -5.42
CA ALA A 142 -3.18 -7.74 -5.17
C ALA A 142 -2.62 -7.80 -3.74
N PHE A 143 -2.39 -6.64 -3.10
CA PHE A 143 -1.87 -6.60 -1.72
C PHE A 143 -2.93 -7.10 -0.74
N THR A 144 -4.16 -6.57 -0.86
CA THR A 144 -5.28 -6.97 -0.01
C THR A 144 -5.74 -8.39 -0.31
N GLU A 145 -5.63 -8.87 -1.56
CA GLU A 145 -5.93 -10.26 -1.90
C GLU A 145 -4.94 -11.23 -1.23
N CYS A 146 -3.64 -10.93 -1.28
CA CYS A 146 -2.60 -11.74 -0.64
C CYS A 146 -2.84 -11.87 0.87
N ILE A 147 -3.03 -10.73 1.56
CA ILE A 147 -3.27 -10.72 3.01
C ILE A 147 -4.63 -11.33 3.36
N GLY A 148 -5.67 -11.03 2.56
CA GLY A 148 -7.02 -11.55 2.76
C GLY A 148 -7.09 -13.07 2.65
N ARG A 149 -6.39 -13.67 1.68
CA ARG A 149 -6.28 -15.14 1.57
C ARG A 149 -5.63 -15.76 2.82
N ALA A 150 -4.56 -15.13 3.32
CA ALA A 150 -3.88 -15.60 4.53
C ALA A 150 -4.79 -15.52 5.76
N MET A 151 -5.55 -14.42 5.91
CA MET A 151 -6.55 -14.24 6.97
C MET A 151 -7.66 -15.30 6.91
N ILE A 152 -8.21 -15.57 5.73
CA ILE A 152 -9.25 -16.59 5.56
C ILE A 152 -8.72 -17.98 5.94
N HIS A 153 -7.48 -18.31 5.54
CA HIS A 153 -6.89 -19.60 5.89
C HIS A 153 -6.68 -19.76 7.40
N ALA A 154 -6.23 -18.70 8.08
CA ALA A 154 -6.03 -18.73 9.53
C ALA A 154 -7.35 -18.82 10.31
N ALA A 155 -8.44 -18.21 9.83
CA ALA A 155 -9.73 -18.24 10.49
C ALA A 155 -10.47 -19.61 10.39
N VAL A 156 -10.04 -20.48 9.48
CA VAL A 156 -10.63 -21.82 9.26
C VAL A 156 -9.81 -22.94 9.95
N ALA A 157 -8.62 -22.63 10.46
CA ALA A 157 -7.73 -23.57 11.15
C ALA A 157 -8.02 -23.63 12.65
#